data_AF-A0A2T0K6K5-F1
#
_entry.id   AF-A0A2T0K6K5-F1
#
_cell.length_a   1.000
_cell.length_b   1.000
_cell.length_c   1.000
_cell.angle_alpha   90.00
_cell.angle_beta   90.00
_cell.angle_gamma   90.00
#
_symmetry.space_group_name_H-M   'P 1'
#
loop_
_entity.id
_entity.type
_entity.pdbx_description
1 polymer ?
#
loop_
_entity_poly.entity_id
_entity_poly.type
_entity_poly.pdbx_seq_one_letter_code
_entity_poly.pdbx_strand_id
1 'polypeptide(L)'
;MESNGDPAIWYADFGFWCVVIGLLVCVFYLTRTTAWWRGTWSASEVRWRNRAWLPMILALTSVFAGVIYIDIAEVGGASDGSLWLARSLVLLGGALACSLPLVAWLPLFDFAVPPHLRTGAAAVPVAPPASRAERRVTAPRPARSPQPKGSYSGPVAIRFYRPAVKFRDRFRAYRVEIDGEQVGELRHGGEFLVEAAPGSRTVRALIDWTGSPELVLDLVEGEAFSIRVEPAEGSTMESLQGDDGYLRLTVEDRL
;
A
#
# COMPACT_ATOMS: atom_id res chain seq x y z
N MET A 1 -35.79 13.03 53.66
CA MET A 1 -34.58 12.19 53.70
C MET A 1 -34.49 11.49 52.36
N GLU A 2 -33.33 11.62 51.71
CA GLU A 2 -32.84 10.81 50.58
C GLU A 2 -33.67 10.85 49.29
N SER A 3 -33.46 11.93 48.51
CA SER A 3 -33.45 11.81 47.06
C SER A 3 -32.19 11.02 46.69
N ASN A 4 -32.31 9.70 46.63
CA ASN A 4 -31.29 8.81 46.07
C ASN A 4 -30.95 9.32 44.66
N GLY A 5 -29.78 9.94 44.54
CA GLY A 5 -29.21 10.25 43.25
C GLY A 5 -28.87 8.92 42.60
N ASP A 6 -29.66 8.53 41.60
CA ASP A 6 -29.16 7.61 40.59
C ASP A 6 -28.07 8.39 39.84
N PRO A 7 -26.77 8.01 39.99
CA PRO A 7 -25.75 8.59 39.15
C PRO A 7 -26.13 8.20 37.72
N ALA A 8 -26.58 9.18 36.95
CA ALA A 8 -26.94 9.03 35.55
C ALA A 8 -25.93 8.10 34.89
N ILE A 9 -26.39 6.94 34.42
CA ILE A 9 -25.53 5.93 33.78
C ILE A 9 -25.35 6.37 32.32
N TRP A 10 -24.81 7.58 32.10
CA TRP A 10 -24.61 8.14 30.76
C TRP A 10 -23.55 7.35 29.96
N TYR A 11 -22.72 6.56 30.64
CA TYR A 11 -21.78 5.61 30.05
C TYR A 11 -22.41 4.25 29.68
N ALA A 12 -23.70 3.99 29.92
CA ALA A 12 -24.37 2.79 29.39
C ALA A 12 -25.04 3.04 28.03
N ASP A 13 -25.06 4.29 27.55
CA ASP A 13 -25.69 4.60 26.29
C ASP A 13 -24.85 4.07 25.11
N PHE A 14 -25.44 3.19 24.32
CA PHE A 14 -24.83 2.59 23.15
C PHE A 14 -24.36 3.64 22.15
N GLY A 15 -25.08 4.77 22.06
CA GLY A 15 -24.71 5.91 21.22
C GLY A 15 -23.33 6.49 21.57
N PHE A 16 -23.08 6.72 22.87
CA PHE A 16 -21.80 7.24 23.36
C PHE A 16 -20.62 6.33 22.97
N TRP A 17 -20.74 5.02 23.18
CA TRP A 17 -19.67 4.08 22.84
C TRP A 17 -19.43 3.96 21.34
N CYS A 18 -20.48 4.05 20.51
CA CYS A 18 -20.32 4.09 19.05
C CYS A 18 -19.49 5.30 18.62
N VAL A 19 -19.72 6.46 19.23
CA VAL A 19 -18.95 7.67 18.91
C VAL A 19 -17.51 7.59 19.42
N VAL A 20 -17.29 7.11 20.64
CA VAL A 20 -15.94 6.92 21.20
C VAL A 20 -15.14 5.94 20.34
N ILE A 21 -15.75 4.81 19.94
CA ILE A 21 -15.11 3.84 19.03
C ILE A 21 -14.83 4.50 17.67
N GLY A 22 -15.76 5.28 17.11
CA GLY A 22 -15.55 6.01 15.87
C GLY A 22 -14.37 6.99 15.93
N LEU A 23 -14.25 7.76 17.01
CA LEU A 23 -13.14 8.67 17.25
C LEU A 23 -11.82 7.92 17.44
N LEU A 24 -11.80 6.82 18.21
CA LEU A 24 -10.61 5.99 18.40
C LEU A 24 -10.15 5.36 17.09
N VAL A 25 -11.09 4.89 16.24
CA VAL A 25 -10.77 4.41 14.89
C VAL A 25 -10.19 5.54 14.05
N CYS A 26 -10.75 6.74 14.08
CA CYS A 26 -10.19 7.89 13.36
C CYS A 26 -8.77 8.23 13.82
N VAL A 27 -8.51 8.29 15.14
CA VAL A 27 -7.19 8.54 15.73
C VAL A 27 -6.21 7.40 15.41
N PHE A 28 -6.67 6.15 15.46
CA PHE A 28 -5.86 4.99 15.07
C PHE A 28 -5.47 5.05 13.59
N TYR A 29 -6.40 5.40 12.71
CA TYR A 29 -6.09 5.59 11.30
C TYR A 29 -5.11 6.76 11.10
N LEU A 30 -5.30 7.90 11.78
CA LEU A 30 -4.36 9.04 11.78
C LEU A 30 -2.93 8.60 12.16
N THR A 31 -2.78 7.80 13.22
CA THR A 31 -1.48 7.34 13.73
C THR A 31 -0.86 6.20 12.90
N ARG A 32 -1.67 5.30 12.34
CA ARG A 32 -1.22 4.26 11.40
C ARG A 32 -0.88 4.81 10.02
N THR A 33 -1.48 5.93 9.61
CA THR A 33 -1.05 6.69 8.42
C THR A 33 0.26 7.45 8.65
N THR A 34 1.11 7.03 9.58
CA THR A 34 2.51 7.49 9.69
C THR A 34 3.28 7.36 8.38
N ALA A 35 2.84 6.50 7.45
CA ALA A 35 3.36 6.44 6.08
C ALA A 35 3.07 7.69 5.22
N TRP A 36 2.06 8.51 5.55
CA TRP A 36 1.65 9.67 4.75
C TRP A 36 2.63 10.85 4.86
N TRP A 37 3.09 11.15 6.07
CA TRP A 37 4.06 12.23 6.36
C TRP A 37 5.51 11.83 6.09
N ARG A 38 5.83 10.52 6.12
CA ARG A 38 7.20 10.00 6.01
C ARG A 38 7.74 9.94 4.57
N GLY A 39 6.98 10.38 3.57
CA GLY A 39 7.49 10.59 2.21
C GLY A 39 7.94 9.32 1.47
N THR A 40 7.53 8.12 1.90
CA THR A 40 7.92 6.85 1.25
C THR A 40 7.11 6.53 -0.01
N TRP A 41 6.32 7.48 -0.52
CA TRP A 41 5.50 7.27 -1.72
C TRP A 41 6.26 7.71 -2.97
N SER A 42 6.33 6.84 -3.97
CA SER A 42 6.80 7.25 -5.30
C SER A 42 5.88 8.33 -5.86
N ALA A 43 6.46 9.46 -6.26
CA ALA A 43 5.76 10.68 -6.69
C ALA A 43 4.84 10.53 -7.93
N SER A 44 4.68 9.33 -8.49
CA SER A 44 4.00 9.12 -9.77
C SER A 44 2.48 9.10 -9.71
N GLU A 45 1.84 8.94 -8.55
CA GLU A 45 0.37 8.99 -8.46
C GLU A 45 -0.11 9.66 -7.16
N VAL A 46 -0.38 10.96 -7.21
CA VAL A 46 -1.22 11.61 -6.20
C VAL A 46 -2.65 11.10 -6.39
N ARG A 47 -2.97 9.97 -5.75
CA ARG A 47 -4.31 9.40 -5.79
C ARG A 47 -5.30 10.35 -5.14
N TRP A 48 -6.52 10.44 -5.69
CA TRP A 48 -7.66 11.21 -5.14
C TRP A 48 -7.83 11.03 -3.61
N ARG A 49 -7.48 9.83 -3.12
CA ARG A 49 -7.50 9.46 -1.70
C ARG A 49 -6.60 10.34 -0.84
N ASN A 50 -5.47 10.83 -1.37
CA ASN A 50 -4.53 11.69 -0.66
C ASN A 50 -5.07 13.12 -0.47
N ARG A 51 -5.95 13.58 -1.36
CA ARG A 51 -6.59 14.91 -1.29
C ARG A 51 -7.81 14.92 -0.38
N ALA A 52 -8.60 13.85 -0.40
CA ALA A 52 -9.86 13.77 0.34
C ALA A 52 -9.70 13.39 1.82
N TRP A 53 -8.56 12.83 2.23
CA TRP A 53 -8.43 12.20 3.54
C TRP A 53 -8.51 13.18 4.72
N LEU A 54 -7.75 14.28 4.68
CA LEU A 54 -7.78 15.30 5.73
C LEU A 54 -9.16 15.94 5.91
N PRO A 55 -9.83 16.45 4.84
CA PRO A 55 -11.17 17.01 4.98
C PRO A 55 -12.20 15.95 5.41
N MET A 56 -12.03 14.68 5.03
CA MET A 56 -12.91 13.60 5.49
C MET A 56 -12.80 13.39 7.00
N ILE A 57 -11.58 13.43 7.54
CA ILE A 57 -11.37 13.33 8.99
C ILE A 57 -11.97 14.54 9.71
N LEU A 58 -11.71 15.75 9.23
CA LEU A 58 -12.28 16.97 9.82
C LEU A 58 -13.81 16.96 9.80
N ALA A 59 -14.42 16.48 8.70
CA ALA A 59 -15.86 16.31 8.59
C ALA A 59 -16.39 15.34 9.65
N LEU A 60 -15.81 14.14 9.74
CA LEU A 60 -16.21 13.12 10.71
C LEU A 60 -16.04 13.61 12.15
N THR A 61 -14.88 14.17 12.50
CA THR A 61 -14.62 14.70 13.83
C THR A 61 -15.60 15.81 14.21
N SER A 62 -15.94 16.70 13.28
CA SER A 62 -16.92 17.78 13.53
C SER A 62 -18.33 17.24 13.78
N VAL A 63 -18.78 16.26 12.99
CA VAL A 63 -20.08 15.60 13.19
C VAL A 63 -20.12 14.90 14.54
N PHE A 64 -19.11 14.08 14.86
CA PHE A 64 -19.07 13.35 16.13
C PHE A 64 -19.02 14.27 17.35
N ALA A 65 -18.19 15.31 17.32
CA ALA A 65 -18.11 16.29 18.40
C ALA A 65 -19.44 17.03 18.59
N GLY A 66 -20.11 17.41 17.49
CA GLY A 66 -21.41 18.06 17.53
C GLY A 66 -22.49 17.17 18.15
N VAL A 67 -22.57 15.89 17.74
CA VAL A 67 -23.53 14.92 18.29
C VAL A 67 -23.30 14.68 19.78
N ILE A 68 -22.06 14.41 20.20
CA ILE A 68 -21.73 14.23 21.63
C ILE A 68 -22.15 15.45 22.45
N TYR A 69 -21.87 16.64 21.92
CA TYR A 69 -22.19 17.86 22.64
C TYR A 69 -23.71 18.07 22.79
N ILE A 70 -24.51 17.75 21.76
CA ILE A 70 -25.97 17.81 21.83
C ILE A 70 -26.48 16.89 22.95
N ASP A 71 -26.02 15.64 22.98
CA ASP A 71 -26.46 14.66 23.98
C ASP A 71 -26.13 15.14 25.41
N ILE A 72 -24.91 15.65 25.63
CA ILE A 72 -24.50 16.21 26.93
C ILE A 72 -25.33 17.46 27.29
N ALA A 73 -25.58 18.32 26.31
CA ALA A 73 -26.29 19.58 26.49
C ALA A 73 -27.77 19.38 26.85
N GLU A 74 -28.43 18.40 26.24
CA GLU A 74 -29.83 18.06 26.53
C GLU A 74 -30.00 17.50 27.95
N VAL A 75 -29.07 16.65 28.40
CA VAL A 75 -29.09 16.11 29.78
C VAL A 75 -28.76 17.19 30.80
N GLY A 76 -27.86 18.12 30.47
CA GLY A 76 -27.36 19.14 31.39
C GLY A 76 -28.24 20.40 31.51
N GLY A 77 -29.34 20.50 30.77
CA GLY A 77 -30.16 21.72 30.73
C GLY A 77 -29.41 22.92 30.14
N ALA A 78 -28.64 22.69 29.08
CA ALA A 78 -27.76 23.70 28.53
C ALA A 78 -28.54 24.85 27.84
N SER A 79 -27.92 26.03 27.81
CA SER A 79 -28.51 27.22 27.19
C SER A 79 -28.74 27.06 25.69
N ASP A 80 -29.74 27.78 25.13
CA ASP A 80 -30.04 27.76 23.69
C ASP A 80 -28.81 28.04 22.80
N GLY A 81 -27.90 28.92 23.25
CA GLY A 81 -26.67 29.24 22.53
C GLY A 81 -25.72 28.04 22.39
N SER A 82 -25.69 27.15 23.38
CA SER A 82 -24.86 25.95 23.36
C SER A 82 -25.39 24.90 22.37
N LEU A 83 -26.71 24.69 22.35
CA LEU A 83 -27.37 23.82 21.38
C LEU A 83 -27.20 24.34 19.95
N TRP A 84 -27.23 25.67 19.77
CA TRP A 84 -26.97 26.30 18.48
C TRP A 84 -25.54 26.03 17.98
N LEU A 85 -24.53 26.15 18.85
CA LEU A 85 -23.15 25.83 18.51
C LEU A 85 -22.99 24.37 18.08
N ALA A 86 -23.61 23.45 18.82
CA ALA A 86 -23.53 22.01 18.56
C ALA A 86 -24.15 21.63 17.20
N ARG A 87 -25.34 22.17 16.91
CA ARG A 87 -25.99 22.01 15.59
C ARG A 87 -25.14 22.60 14.47
N SER A 88 -24.49 23.73 14.72
CA SER A 88 -23.58 24.35 13.76
C SER A 88 -22.38 23.47 13.44
N LEU A 89 -21.81 22.77 14.43
CA LEU A 89 -20.72 21.80 14.22
C LEU A 89 -21.17 20.61 13.36
N VAL A 90 -22.38 20.07 13.58
CA VAL A 90 -22.94 18.99 12.77
C VAL A 90 -23.14 19.45 11.33
N LEU A 91 -23.74 20.63 11.12
CA LEU A 91 -23.95 21.22 9.80
C LEU A 91 -22.63 21.47 9.07
N LEU A 92 -21.63 22.01 9.76
CA LEU A 92 -20.28 22.22 9.22
C LEU A 92 -19.63 20.90 8.79
N GLY A 93 -19.72 19.87 9.64
CA GLY A 93 -19.22 18.54 9.32
C GLY A 93 -19.90 17.92 8.09
N GLY A 94 -21.22 18.06 7.99
CA GLY A 94 -21.98 17.63 6.80
C GLY A 94 -21.57 18.38 5.53
N ALA A 95 -21.43 19.72 5.61
CA ALA A 95 -20.98 20.53 4.49
C ALA A 95 -19.56 20.15 4.02
N LEU A 96 -18.64 19.89 4.95
CA LEU A 96 -17.30 19.39 4.65
C LEU A 96 -17.35 18.04 3.94
N ALA A 97 -18.19 17.10 4.41
CA ALA A 97 -18.37 15.80 3.76
C ALA A 97 -18.90 15.92 2.32
N CYS A 98 -19.89 16.79 2.08
CA CYS A 98 -20.41 17.06 0.74
C CYS A 98 -19.38 17.70 -0.19
N SER A 99 -18.38 18.40 0.35
CA SER A 99 -17.31 19.02 -0.43
C SER A 99 -16.20 18.05 -0.87
N LEU A 100 -16.14 16.84 -0.29
CA LEU A 100 -15.07 15.86 -0.55
C LEU A 100 -14.85 15.53 -2.03
N PRO A 101 -15.89 15.31 -2.87
CA PRO A 101 -15.69 15.04 -4.29
C PRO A 101 -14.99 16.21 -5.01
N LEU A 102 -15.37 17.44 -4.66
CA LEU A 102 -14.83 18.66 -5.26
C LEU A 102 -13.38 18.89 -4.82
N VAL A 103 -13.06 18.67 -3.54
CA VAL A 103 -11.69 18.74 -3.01
C VAL A 103 -10.80 17.65 -3.58
N ALA A 104 -11.34 16.44 -3.79
CA ALA A 104 -10.59 15.34 -4.38
C ALA A 104 -10.21 15.59 -5.85
N TRP A 105 -11.08 16.29 -6.58
CA TRP A 105 -10.94 16.49 -8.03
C TRP A 105 -10.18 17.77 -8.40
N LEU A 106 -10.28 18.83 -7.59
CA LEU A 106 -9.66 20.11 -7.91
C LEU A 106 -8.20 20.17 -7.43
N PRO A 107 -7.23 20.39 -8.33
CA PRO A 107 -5.81 20.49 -7.98
C PRO A 107 -5.49 21.72 -7.10
N LEU A 108 -6.40 22.70 -7.01
CA LEU A 108 -6.30 23.85 -6.11
C LEU A 108 -6.14 23.44 -4.64
N PHE A 109 -6.58 22.24 -4.26
CA PHE A 109 -6.49 21.72 -2.89
C PHE A 109 -5.22 20.91 -2.60
N ASP A 110 -4.18 20.98 -3.45
CA ASP A 110 -2.87 20.35 -3.21
C ASP A 110 -2.10 20.95 -2.01
N PHE A 111 -2.63 21.95 -1.29
CA PHE A 111 -1.98 22.49 -0.09
C PHE A 111 -1.83 21.46 1.04
N ALA A 112 -2.75 20.49 1.11
CA ALA A 112 -2.69 19.39 2.06
C ALA A 112 -1.68 18.30 1.64
N VAL A 113 -1.18 18.36 0.40
CA VAL A 113 -0.16 17.44 -0.10
C VAL A 113 1.23 17.99 0.27
N PRO A 114 2.12 17.17 0.86
CA PRO A 114 3.50 17.57 1.15
C PRO A 114 4.16 18.21 -0.08
N PRO A 115 4.99 19.26 0.08
CA PRO A 115 5.52 20.03 -1.06
C PRO A 115 6.21 19.19 -2.13
N HIS A 116 6.90 18.11 -1.73
CA HIS A 116 7.61 17.19 -2.62
C HIS A 116 6.70 16.22 -3.40
N LEU A 117 5.41 16.15 -3.05
CA LEU A 117 4.38 15.34 -3.71
C LEU A 117 3.35 16.20 -4.47
N ARG A 118 3.48 17.53 -4.47
CA ARG A 118 2.53 18.41 -5.18
C ARG A 118 2.61 18.18 -6.69
N THR A 119 1.49 18.34 -7.36
CA THR A 119 1.45 18.29 -8.83
C THR A 119 2.41 19.36 -9.39
N GLY A 120 3.42 18.96 -10.16
CA GLY A 120 4.45 19.86 -10.70
C GLY A 120 5.59 20.18 -9.74
N ALA A 121 5.70 19.50 -8.59
CA ALA A 121 6.91 19.58 -7.77
C ALA A 121 8.12 19.13 -8.60
N ALA A 122 9.20 19.92 -8.54
CA ALA A 122 10.46 19.52 -9.16
C ALA A 122 10.84 18.14 -8.63
N ALA A 123 11.14 17.20 -9.53
CA ALA A 123 11.62 15.89 -9.14
C ALA A 123 12.74 16.10 -8.12
N VAL A 124 12.58 15.54 -6.91
CA VAL A 124 13.67 15.53 -5.93
C VAL A 124 14.88 15.01 -6.70
N PRO A 125 15.97 15.79 -6.82
CA PRO A 125 17.14 15.32 -7.54
C PRO A 125 17.56 14.06 -6.81
N VAL A 126 17.25 12.91 -7.43
CA VAL A 126 17.71 11.63 -6.95
C VAL A 126 19.20 11.78 -7.06
N ALA A 127 19.86 11.96 -5.91
CA ALA A 127 21.31 12.02 -5.86
C ALA A 127 21.76 10.83 -6.71
N PRO A 128 22.50 11.06 -7.81
CA PRO A 128 22.86 10.00 -8.74
C PRO A 128 23.39 8.86 -7.88
N PRO A 129 22.83 7.64 -8.02
CA PRO A 129 23.03 6.57 -7.07
C PRO A 129 24.51 6.52 -6.78
N ALA A 130 24.89 6.94 -5.56
CA ALA A 130 26.29 7.08 -5.18
C ALA A 130 26.93 5.78 -5.61
N SER A 131 27.85 5.88 -6.59
CA SER A 131 28.15 4.78 -7.49
C SER A 131 28.25 3.50 -6.68
N ARG A 132 27.39 2.52 -6.96
CA ARG A 132 27.35 1.23 -6.25
C ARG A 132 28.73 0.54 -6.27
N ALA A 133 29.62 1.01 -7.13
CA ALA A 133 31.04 0.75 -7.19
C ALA A 133 31.80 1.02 -5.88
N GLU A 134 31.50 2.08 -5.12
CA GLU A 134 32.28 2.43 -3.92
C GLU A 134 31.85 1.65 -2.66
N ARG A 135 30.59 1.22 -2.57
CA ARG A 135 30.11 0.47 -1.39
C ARG A 135 30.41 -1.04 -1.43
N ARG A 136 31.22 -1.50 -2.40
CA ARG A 136 31.66 -2.91 -2.52
C ARG A 136 33.14 -3.10 -2.18
N VAL A 137 33.67 -2.33 -1.24
CA VAL A 137 35.01 -2.55 -0.71
C VAL A 137 34.92 -3.30 0.63
N THR A 138 35.36 -4.57 0.57
CA THR A 138 35.83 -5.44 1.68
C THR A 138 34.83 -5.91 2.74
N ALA A 139 34.04 -6.92 2.40
CA ALA A 139 33.90 -8.07 3.28
C ALA A 139 34.49 -9.30 2.55
N PRO A 140 35.31 -10.15 3.19
CA PRO A 140 35.87 -11.33 2.55
C PRO A 140 34.73 -12.27 2.16
N ARG A 141 34.50 -12.37 0.85
CA ARG A 141 33.56 -13.31 0.26
C ARG A 141 34.05 -14.73 0.61
N PRO A 142 33.25 -15.59 1.28
CA PRO A 142 33.61 -16.98 1.48
C PRO A 142 33.90 -17.62 0.11
N ALA A 143 34.99 -18.39 0.05
CA ALA A 143 35.50 -19.00 -1.17
C ALA A 143 34.39 -19.77 -1.88
N ARG A 144 33.88 -19.22 -2.98
CA ARG A 144 32.91 -19.86 -3.84
C ARG A 144 33.62 -21.01 -4.52
N SER A 145 33.21 -22.24 -4.23
CA SER A 145 33.71 -23.45 -4.88
C SER A 145 33.72 -23.27 -6.41
N PRO A 146 34.74 -23.78 -7.13
CA PRO A 146 34.79 -23.67 -8.58
C PRO A 146 33.62 -24.46 -9.18
N GLN A 147 32.62 -23.78 -9.73
CA GLN A 147 31.64 -24.46 -10.57
C GLN A 147 32.33 -24.85 -11.89
N PRO A 148 32.12 -26.09 -12.39
CA PRO A 148 32.67 -26.55 -13.64
C PRO A 148 32.07 -25.75 -14.81
N LYS A 149 32.95 -25.09 -15.57
CA LYS A 149 32.60 -24.39 -16.83
C LYS A 149 32.41 -25.42 -17.94
N GLY A 150 31.19 -25.96 -18.05
CA GLY A 150 30.70 -26.49 -19.31
C GLY A 150 30.30 -25.32 -20.21
N SER A 151 30.92 -25.19 -21.37
CA SER A 151 30.56 -24.19 -22.38
C SER A 151 29.31 -24.68 -23.12
N TYR A 152 28.14 -24.39 -22.56
CA TYR A 152 26.84 -24.61 -23.21
C TYR A 152 26.53 -23.38 -24.08
N SER A 153 26.35 -23.58 -25.38
CA SER A 153 26.40 -22.54 -26.41
C SER A 153 25.10 -22.52 -27.22
N GLY A 154 23.98 -22.30 -26.54
CA GLY A 154 22.70 -22.00 -27.16
C GLY A 154 21.79 -21.27 -26.16
N PRO A 155 21.01 -20.25 -26.58
CA PRO A 155 20.05 -19.58 -25.71
C PRO A 155 18.95 -20.54 -25.25
N VAL A 156 18.52 -20.41 -23.99
CA VAL A 156 17.41 -21.15 -23.38
C VAL A 156 16.20 -20.23 -23.33
N ALA A 157 15.07 -20.67 -23.86
CA ALA A 157 13.83 -19.88 -23.88
C ALA A 157 13.05 -20.06 -22.57
N ILE A 158 12.74 -18.96 -21.90
CA ILE A 158 11.91 -18.93 -20.69
C ILE A 158 10.66 -18.10 -20.98
N ARG A 159 9.51 -18.75 -20.96
CA ARG A 159 8.20 -18.11 -21.05
C ARG A 159 7.70 -17.78 -19.66
N PHE A 160 7.43 -16.52 -19.42
CA PHE A 160 6.74 -16.05 -18.23
C PHE A 160 5.31 -15.72 -18.58
N TYR A 161 4.35 -16.16 -17.77
CA TYR A 161 2.95 -15.82 -17.99
C TYR A 161 2.18 -15.64 -16.70
N ARG A 162 1.13 -14.82 -16.77
CA ARG A 162 0.22 -14.54 -15.66
C ARG A 162 -1.20 -14.95 -16.05
N PRO A 163 -1.84 -15.89 -15.33
CA PRO A 163 -3.21 -16.31 -15.62
C PRO A 163 -4.20 -15.12 -15.59
N ALA A 164 -5.18 -15.13 -16.49
CA ALA A 164 -6.23 -14.11 -16.58
C ALA A 164 -7.31 -14.22 -15.49
N VAL A 165 -7.06 -15.00 -14.43
CA VAL A 165 -8.04 -15.32 -13.40
C VAL A 165 -7.67 -14.62 -12.08
N LYS A 166 -8.71 -14.26 -11.31
CA LYS A 166 -8.72 -13.46 -10.06
C LYS A 166 -8.82 -11.94 -10.30
N PHE A 167 -9.78 -11.30 -9.61
CA PHE A 167 -9.97 -9.83 -9.57
C PHE A 167 -8.80 -9.11 -8.85
N ARG A 168 -7.99 -9.87 -8.11
CA ARG A 168 -6.81 -9.42 -7.36
C ARG A 168 -5.71 -8.95 -8.33
N ASP A 169 -5.17 -7.76 -8.09
CA ASP A 169 -4.11 -7.13 -8.89
C ASP A 169 -4.42 -6.90 -10.37
N ARG A 170 -5.70 -6.86 -10.78
CA ARG A 170 -6.10 -6.71 -12.19
C ARG A 170 -5.47 -5.50 -12.89
N PHE A 171 -5.26 -4.42 -12.16
CA PHE A 171 -4.70 -3.16 -12.67
C PHE A 171 -3.19 -3.00 -12.39
N ARG A 172 -2.55 -4.00 -11.79
CA ARG A 172 -1.12 -3.96 -11.47
C ARG A 172 -0.36 -4.83 -12.43
N ALA A 173 0.84 -4.38 -12.79
CA ALA A 173 1.79 -5.17 -13.52
C ALA A 173 2.85 -5.74 -12.57
N TYR A 174 3.36 -6.93 -12.87
CA TYR A 174 4.42 -7.56 -12.11
C TYR A 174 5.73 -7.42 -12.88
N ARG A 175 6.80 -6.99 -12.21
CA ARG A 175 8.13 -6.95 -12.80
C ARG A 175 8.79 -8.31 -12.59
N VAL A 176 9.49 -8.81 -13.59
CA VAL A 176 10.23 -10.07 -13.50
C VAL A 176 11.71 -9.76 -13.64
N GLU A 177 12.51 -10.39 -12.76
CA GLU A 177 13.95 -10.25 -12.71
C GLU A 177 14.64 -11.61 -12.88
N ILE A 178 15.76 -11.62 -13.61
CA ILE A 178 16.69 -12.76 -13.69
C ILE A 178 18.06 -12.25 -13.21
N ASP A 179 18.65 -12.94 -12.23
CA ASP A 179 19.90 -12.57 -11.56
C ASP A 179 19.92 -11.12 -11.01
N GLY A 180 18.74 -10.60 -10.68
CA GLY A 180 18.53 -9.23 -10.19
C GLY A 180 18.45 -8.14 -11.27
N GLU A 181 18.39 -8.52 -12.55
CA GLU A 181 18.14 -7.60 -13.67
C GLU A 181 16.69 -7.74 -14.15
N GLN A 182 15.99 -6.62 -14.31
CA GLN A 182 14.62 -6.61 -14.80
C GLN A 182 14.58 -7.01 -16.29
N VAL A 183 13.95 -8.14 -16.58
CA VAL A 183 13.83 -8.69 -17.94
C VAL A 183 12.50 -8.39 -18.61
N GLY A 184 11.47 -8.04 -17.84
CA GLY A 184 10.15 -7.74 -18.41
C GLY A 184 9.08 -7.40 -17.38
N GLU A 185 7.88 -7.16 -17.90
CA GLU A 185 6.69 -6.77 -17.14
C GLU A 185 5.48 -7.63 -17.57
N LEU A 186 4.82 -8.25 -16.59
CA LEU A 186 3.61 -9.07 -16.76
C LEU A 186 2.36 -8.28 -16.39
N ARG A 187 1.55 -7.98 -17.39
CA ARG A 187 0.18 -7.51 -17.18
C ARG A 187 -0.77 -8.67 -16.96
N HIS A 188 -1.97 -8.35 -16.50
CA HIS A 188 -3.02 -9.33 -16.28
C HIS A 188 -3.34 -10.11 -17.56
N GLY A 189 -3.30 -11.45 -17.49
CA GLY A 189 -3.46 -12.33 -18.66
C GLY A 189 -2.30 -12.28 -19.67
N GLY A 190 -1.24 -11.53 -19.36
CA GLY A 190 -0.11 -11.32 -20.24
C GLY A 190 0.94 -12.42 -20.12
N GLU A 191 1.79 -12.47 -21.14
CA GLU A 191 2.94 -13.36 -21.21
C GLU A 191 4.06 -12.70 -22.01
N PHE A 192 5.29 -13.14 -21.77
CA PHE A 192 6.43 -12.76 -22.58
C PHE A 192 7.51 -13.86 -22.51
N LEU A 193 8.44 -13.82 -23.47
CA LEU A 193 9.51 -14.80 -23.62
C LEU A 193 10.86 -14.10 -23.51
N VAL A 194 11.79 -14.73 -22.79
CA VAL A 194 13.16 -14.25 -22.59
C VAL A 194 14.12 -15.36 -22.97
N GLU A 195 15.17 -14.99 -23.70
CA GLU A 195 16.31 -15.87 -23.92
C GLU A 195 17.34 -15.64 -22.81
N ALA A 196 17.69 -16.72 -22.11
CA ALA A 196 18.70 -16.70 -21.06
C ALA A 196 19.83 -17.65 -21.42
N ALA A 197 21.06 -17.28 -21.04
CA ALA A 197 22.20 -18.17 -21.22
C ALA A 197 22.12 -19.36 -20.23
N PRO A 198 22.46 -20.58 -20.68
CA PRO A 198 22.40 -21.80 -19.88
C PRO A 198 23.27 -21.69 -18.62
N GLY A 199 22.89 -22.46 -17.60
CA GLY A 199 23.48 -22.44 -16.26
C GLY A 199 22.45 -22.15 -15.17
N SER A 200 22.94 -22.11 -13.93
CA SER A 200 22.11 -21.82 -12.75
C SER A 200 21.78 -20.33 -12.68
N ARG A 201 20.49 -20.01 -12.69
CA ARG A 201 19.94 -18.64 -12.72
C ARG A 201 18.94 -18.44 -11.60
N THR A 202 18.94 -17.25 -11.01
CA THR A 202 17.95 -16.88 -10.00
C THR A 202 16.85 -16.04 -10.63
N VAL A 203 15.60 -16.40 -10.41
CA VAL A 203 14.43 -15.69 -10.95
C VAL A 203 13.55 -15.17 -9.82
N ARG A 204 13.04 -13.95 -9.97
CA ARG A 204 12.17 -13.31 -8.98
C ARG A 204 11.08 -12.48 -9.66
N ALA A 205 9.91 -12.38 -9.04
CA ALA A 205 8.85 -11.46 -9.45
C ALA A 205 8.62 -10.40 -8.36
N LEU A 206 8.36 -9.16 -8.77
CA LEU A 206 8.14 -8.01 -7.91
C LEU A 206 6.83 -7.29 -8.25
N ILE A 207 6.21 -6.72 -7.22
CA ILE A 207 5.13 -5.74 -7.30
C ILE A 207 5.54 -4.50 -6.46
N ASP A 208 4.84 -3.38 -6.56
CA ASP A 208 5.29 -2.10 -5.99
C ASP A 208 5.69 -2.13 -4.50
N TRP A 209 5.15 -3.06 -3.71
CA TRP A 209 5.34 -3.11 -2.26
C TRP A 209 6.00 -4.40 -1.74
N THR A 210 6.32 -5.38 -2.59
CA THR A 210 6.82 -6.71 -2.18
C THR A 210 7.19 -7.55 -3.42
N GLY A 211 7.56 -8.81 -3.24
CA GLY A 211 7.80 -9.73 -4.34
C GLY A 211 7.50 -11.17 -4.00
N SER A 212 8.15 -12.05 -4.76
CA SER A 212 8.24 -13.48 -4.50
C SER A 212 9.56 -13.82 -3.80
N PRO A 213 9.66 -15.06 -3.27
CA PRO A 213 10.94 -15.67 -3.00
C PRO A 213 11.74 -15.85 -4.30
N GLU A 214 13.05 -15.97 -4.16
CA GLU A 214 13.95 -16.32 -5.26
C GLU A 214 13.74 -17.78 -5.68
N LEU A 215 13.56 -18.00 -6.98
CA LEU A 215 13.47 -19.33 -7.60
C LEU A 215 14.75 -19.60 -8.37
N VAL A 216 15.53 -20.61 -7.97
CA VAL A 216 16.73 -21.02 -8.69
C VAL A 216 16.36 -22.03 -9.77
N LEU A 217 16.77 -21.76 -11.01
CA LEU A 217 16.56 -22.61 -12.17
C LEU A 217 17.89 -23.05 -12.74
N ASP A 218 18.04 -24.34 -13.01
CA ASP A 218 19.19 -24.87 -13.74
C ASP A 218 18.81 -25.00 -15.21
N LEU A 219 19.21 -24.00 -16.01
CA LEU A 219 18.88 -23.92 -17.42
C LEU A 219 19.85 -24.79 -18.24
N VAL A 220 19.32 -25.79 -18.93
CA VAL A 220 20.09 -26.63 -19.85
C VAL A 220 19.84 -26.15 -21.29
N GLU A 221 20.88 -26.17 -22.11
CA GLU A 221 20.79 -25.80 -23.52
C GLU A 221 19.72 -26.63 -24.25
N GLY A 222 18.89 -25.96 -25.05
CA GLY A 222 17.82 -26.60 -25.83
C GLY A 222 16.54 -26.91 -25.03
N GLU A 223 16.54 -26.72 -23.70
CA GLU A 223 15.29 -26.78 -22.92
C GLU A 223 14.51 -25.47 -23.06
N ALA A 224 13.18 -25.55 -22.91
CA ALA A 224 12.34 -24.39 -22.73
C ALA A 224 11.54 -24.50 -21.42
N PHE A 225 11.42 -23.40 -20.69
CA PHE A 225 10.73 -23.35 -19.40
C PHE A 225 9.48 -22.49 -19.48
N SER A 226 8.39 -22.96 -18.89
CA SER A 226 7.19 -22.14 -18.67
C SER A 226 7.01 -21.86 -17.17
N ILE A 227 6.96 -20.57 -16.81
CA ILE A 227 6.86 -20.10 -15.44
C ILE A 227 5.58 -19.29 -15.28
N ARG A 228 4.68 -19.82 -14.44
CA ARG A 228 3.47 -19.13 -13.99
C ARG A 228 3.83 -18.17 -12.85
N VAL A 229 3.40 -16.93 -12.97
CA VAL A 229 3.50 -15.90 -11.92
C VAL A 229 2.11 -15.52 -11.42
N GLU A 230 1.83 -15.80 -10.15
CA GLU A 230 0.54 -15.48 -9.54
C GLU A 230 0.67 -15.07 -8.08
N PRO A 231 -0.30 -14.33 -7.51
CA PRO A 231 -0.23 -13.99 -6.09
C PRO A 231 -0.49 -15.23 -5.23
N ALA A 232 0.26 -15.39 -4.14
CA ALA A 232 0.28 -16.57 -3.28
C ALA A 232 -1.11 -16.89 -2.69
N GLU A 233 -1.35 -18.18 -2.45
CA GLU A 233 -2.58 -18.68 -1.84
C GLU A 233 -2.44 -18.62 -0.32
N GLY A 234 -3.13 -17.64 0.27
CA GLY A 234 -3.14 -17.37 1.70
C GLY A 234 -4.12 -16.23 1.97
N SER A 235 -4.75 -16.23 3.15
CA SER A 235 -5.61 -15.14 3.57
C SER A 235 -4.82 -13.83 3.49
N THR A 236 -5.44 -12.77 2.97
CA THR A 236 -4.81 -11.48 2.61
C THR A 236 -3.97 -10.84 3.74
N MET A 237 -4.12 -11.30 4.99
CA MET A 237 -3.35 -10.80 6.14
C MET A 237 -2.04 -11.55 6.39
N GLU A 238 -1.97 -12.87 6.15
CA GLU A 238 -0.76 -13.67 6.39
C GLU A 238 0.31 -13.42 5.32
N SER A 239 -0.12 -13.23 4.06
CA SER A 239 0.78 -12.91 2.94
C SER A 239 1.38 -11.50 2.99
N LEU A 240 0.90 -10.64 3.90
CA LEU A 240 1.43 -9.28 4.10
C LEU A 240 2.52 -9.20 5.18
N GLN A 241 2.79 -10.29 5.91
CA GLN A 241 3.75 -10.29 7.02
C GLN A 241 5.19 -10.65 6.62
N GLY A 242 5.40 -11.19 5.43
CA GLY A 242 6.74 -11.47 4.89
C GLY A 242 7.07 -10.52 3.74
N ASP A 243 8.24 -9.88 3.79
CA ASP A 243 8.70 -8.94 2.76
C ASP A 243 8.73 -9.56 1.34
N ASP A 244 8.80 -10.89 1.24
CA ASP A 244 8.99 -11.64 -0.01
C ASP A 244 7.91 -12.73 -0.28
N GLY A 245 6.72 -12.67 0.32
CA GLY A 245 5.74 -13.78 0.28
C GLY A 245 4.51 -13.59 -0.60
N TYR A 246 4.36 -12.45 -1.27
CA TYR A 246 3.09 -12.08 -1.90
C TYR A 246 2.90 -12.71 -3.28
N LEU A 247 3.98 -12.83 -4.05
CA LEU A 247 3.97 -13.47 -5.36
C LEU A 247 4.57 -14.88 -5.27
N ARG A 248 4.07 -15.78 -6.09
CA ARG A 248 4.57 -17.15 -6.23
C ARG A 248 4.94 -17.40 -7.70
N LEU A 249 6.11 -17.99 -7.90
CA LEU A 249 6.53 -18.52 -9.18
C LEU A 249 6.36 -20.04 -9.14
N THR A 250 5.71 -20.59 -10.16
CA THR A 250 5.53 -22.04 -10.31
C THR A 250 6.04 -22.44 -11.70
N VAL A 251 6.96 -23.39 -11.74
CA VAL A 251 7.42 -24.01 -12.99
C VAL A 251 6.40 -25.07 -13.37
N GLU A 252 5.86 -24.98 -14.58
CA GLU A 252 4.80 -25.90 -15.01
C GLU A 252 5.28 -26.96 -15.98
N ASP A 253 6.00 -26.53 -17.01
CA ASP A 253 6.47 -27.43 -18.06
C ASP A 253 7.93 -27.13 -18.42
N ARG A 254 8.68 -28.22 -18.62
CA ARG A 254 9.84 -28.26 -19.51
C ARG A 254 9.29 -28.63 -20.89
N LEU A 255 9.29 -27.66 -21.79
CA LEU A 255 8.90 -27.84 -23.19
C LEU A 255 9.99 -28.62 -23.96
#